data_AF-A0A8H6NGW1-F1
#
_entry.id   AF-A0A8H6NGW1-F1
#
_cell.length_a   1.000
_cell.length_b   1.000
_cell.length_c   1.000
_cell.angle_alpha   90.00
_cell.angle_beta   90.00
_cell.angle_gamma   90.00
#
_symmetry.space_group_name_H-M   'P 1'
#
loop_
_entity.id
_entity.type
_entity.pdbx_description
1 polymer ?
#
loop_
_entity_poly.entity_id
_entity_poly.type
_entity_poly.pdbx_seq_one_letter_code
_entity_poly.pdbx_strand_id
1 'polypeptide(L)'
;MSSDKDASNPTATAPPALPPNVTIFSPKDPSAAKALTSGSVFTRLTVSASIEPAQLSKALKGSISESWCLVHRNVVLIFDKDQDAHHEHFRAVCLALKDADIGLDVAGCIFDATEVVKAGFQLDTMNSGSVLVVDIMDGDDDDDDDDDSDDDAEASLGLLMSGDSGATMS
;
A
#
# COMPACT_ATOMS: atom_id res chain seq x y z
N MET A 1 26.99 -60.36 1.95
CA MET A 1 25.66 -59.94 2.41
C MET A 1 25.75 -58.45 2.67
N SER A 2 25.46 -57.65 1.63
CA SER A 2 25.39 -56.20 1.72
C SER A 2 24.10 -55.81 2.45
N SER A 3 24.21 -54.92 3.40
CA SER A 3 23.05 -54.25 4.01
C SER A 3 23.23 -52.76 3.82
N ASP A 4 22.65 -52.25 2.75
CA ASP A 4 22.40 -50.82 2.55
C ASP A 4 21.44 -50.34 3.64
N LYS A 5 21.90 -49.40 4.46
CA LYS A 5 21.04 -48.69 5.40
C LYS A 5 20.88 -47.26 4.89
N ASP A 6 19.85 -47.10 4.09
CA ASP A 6 19.29 -45.82 3.68
C ASP A 6 18.92 -45.03 4.95
N ALA A 7 19.66 -43.96 5.23
CA ALA A 7 19.38 -43.04 6.32
C ALA A 7 18.76 -41.79 5.71
N SER A 8 17.43 -41.81 5.65
CA SER A 8 16.60 -40.68 5.25
C SER A 8 16.95 -39.44 6.09
N ASN A 9 17.45 -38.42 5.42
CA ASN A 9 17.67 -37.10 5.98
C ASN A 9 16.30 -36.45 6.24
N PRO A 10 15.94 -36.02 7.46
CA PRO A 10 14.72 -35.26 7.66
C PRO A 10 14.94 -33.86 7.09
N THR A 11 14.33 -33.60 5.93
CA THR A 11 14.20 -32.25 5.38
C THR A 11 13.48 -31.39 6.41
N ALA A 12 14.20 -30.46 7.03
CA ALA A 12 13.63 -29.47 7.92
C ALA A 12 12.60 -28.65 7.13
N THR A 13 11.32 -28.82 7.44
CA THR A 13 10.23 -28.00 6.90
C THR A 13 10.51 -26.55 7.28
N ALA A 14 10.82 -25.71 6.30
CA ALA A 14 10.99 -24.29 6.53
C ALA A 14 9.69 -23.71 7.14
N PRO A 15 9.78 -22.76 8.09
CA PRO A 15 8.60 -22.10 8.64
C PRO A 15 7.75 -21.51 7.50
N PRO A 16 6.41 -21.48 7.64
CA PRO A 16 5.56 -20.82 6.66
C PRO A 16 6.01 -19.36 6.50
N ALA A 17 6.37 -18.99 5.26
CA ALA A 17 6.71 -17.61 4.93
C ALA A 17 5.42 -16.79 4.82
N LEU A 18 5.45 -15.55 5.32
CA LEU A 18 4.35 -14.62 5.15
C LEU A 18 4.27 -14.15 3.70
N PRO A 19 3.06 -13.81 3.19
CA PRO A 19 2.92 -13.13 1.91
C PRO A 19 3.75 -11.82 1.86
N PRO A 20 4.16 -11.37 0.67
CA PRO A 20 5.06 -10.21 0.54
C PRO A 20 4.46 -8.90 1.04
N ASN A 21 3.13 -8.75 0.95
CA ASN A 21 2.38 -7.59 1.44
C ASN A 21 2.07 -7.66 2.95
N VAL A 22 2.56 -8.69 3.65
CA VAL A 22 2.29 -8.92 5.07
C VAL A 22 3.59 -8.89 5.85
N THR A 23 3.62 -8.12 6.94
CA THR A 23 4.74 -8.09 7.88
C THR A 23 4.26 -8.11 9.33
N ILE A 24 5.10 -8.59 10.24
CA ILE A 24 4.85 -8.49 11.67
C ILE A 24 5.74 -7.37 12.21
N PHE A 25 5.11 -6.25 12.57
CA PHE A 25 5.76 -5.17 13.28
C PHE A 25 5.96 -5.56 14.75
N SER A 26 7.21 -5.86 15.11
CA SER A 26 7.63 -6.20 16.47
C SER A 26 8.67 -5.18 16.95
N PRO A 27 8.22 -3.96 17.31
CA PRO A 27 9.14 -2.90 17.71
C PRO A 27 9.86 -3.24 19.01
N LYS A 28 11.04 -2.65 19.22
CA LYS A 28 11.80 -2.85 20.46
C LYS A 28 11.09 -2.27 21.68
N ASP A 29 10.39 -1.16 21.48
CA ASP A 29 9.54 -0.53 22.49
C ASP A 29 8.08 -0.90 22.22
N PRO A 30 7.40 -1.62 23.13
CA PRO A 30 5.97 -1.91 23.00
C PRO A 30 5.08 -0.66 22.84
N SER A 31 5.55 0.51 23.29
CA SER A 31 4.82 1.77 23.10
C SER A 31 4.64 2.12 21.62
N ALA A 32 5.57 1.70 20.75
CA ALA A 32 5.51 1.93 19.31
C ALA A 32 4.38 1.14 18.64
N ALA A 33 4.17 -0.12 19.05
CA ALA A 33 3.04 -0.92 18.58
C ALA A 33 1.72 -0.25 18.94
N LYS A 34 1.62 0.25 20.18
CA LYS A 34 0.45 1.02 20.64
C LYS A 34 0.29 2.34 19.89
N ALA A 35 1.38 3.04 19.59
CA ALA A 35 1.35 4.28 18.82
C ALA A 35 0.80 4.03 17.41
N LEU A 36 1.29 3.00 16.71
CA LEU A 36 0.79 2.57 15.39
C LEU A 36 -0.72 2.30 15.42
N THR A 37 -1.20 1.52 16.40
CA THR A 37 -2.62 1.16 16.49
C THR A 37 -3.53 2.27 17.03
N SER A 38 -2.97 3.33 17.63
CA SER A 38 -3.76 4.43 18.21
C SER A 38 -3.51 5.78 17.55
N GLY A 39 -2.80 5.82 16.42
CA GLY A 39 -2.67 7.01 15.59
C GLY A 39 -4.03 7.50 15.09
N SER A 40 -4.11 8.80 14.84
CA SER A 40 -5.29 9.47 14.27
C SER A 40 -4.99 10.21 12.98
N VAL A 41 -3.71 10.30 12.60
CA VAL A 41 -3.25 10.83 11.32
C VAL A 41 -2.19 9.89 10.78
N PHE A 42 -2.32 9.54 9.50
CA PHE A 42 -1.47 8.58 8.81
C PHE A 42 -1.03 9.15 7.47
N THR A 43 0.25 9.03 7.14
CA THR A 43 0.79 9.39 5.82
C THR A 43 1.56 8.21 5.25
N ARG A 44 1.15 7.75 4.07
CA ARG A 44 1.83 6.75 3.25
C ARG A 44 2.74 7.47 2.27
N LEU A 45 4.03 7.18 2.30
CA LEU A 45 4.98 7.60 1.27
C LEU A 45 5.49 6.38 0.55
N THR A 46 5.23 6.31 -0.75
CA THR A 46 5.74 5.26 -1.62
C THR A 46 6.98 5.79 -2.31
N VAL A 47 8.10 5.08 -2.23
CA VAL A 47 9.31 5.38 -3.00
C VAL A 47 9.27 4.64 -4.32
N SER A 48 10.02 5.12 -5.32
CA SER A 48 10.12 4.46 -6.62
C SER A 48 10.43 2.96 -6.51
N ALA A 49 9.79 2.14 -7.35
CA ALA A 49 10.04 0.70 -7.47
C ALA A 49 11.50 0.35 -7.82
N SER A 50 12.27 1.31 -8.33
CA SER A 50 13.71 1.16 -8.60
C SER A 50 14.58 1.12 -7.34
N ILE A 51 14.03 1.44 -6.17
CA ILE A 51 14.75 1.47 -4.90
C ILE A 51 14.62 0.11 -4.21
N GLU A 52 15.72 -0.47 -3.78
CA GLU A 52 15.66 -1.70 -2.98
C GLU A 52 15.17 -1.40 -1.54
N PRO A 53 14.34 -2.26 -0.92
CA PRO A 53 13.87 -2.05 0.47
C PRO A 53 15.01 -1.86 1.48
N ALA A 54 16.16 -2.50 1.25
CA ALA A 54 17.36 -2.34 2.07
C ALA A 54 17.98 -0.95 1.94
N GLN A 55 17.91 -0.33 0.75
CA GLN A 55 18.38 1.04 0.52
C GLN A 55 17.47 2.05 1.25
N LEU A 56 16.14 1.88 1.15
CA LEU A 56 15.19 2.69 1.90
C LEU A 56 15.42 2.57 3.41
N SER A 57 15.51 1.35 3.91
CA SER A 57 15.78 1.08 5.33
C SER A 57 17.09 1.72 5.80
N LYS A 58 18.13 1.70 4.97
CA LYS A 58 19.42 2.33 5.27
C LYS A 58 19.32 3.86 5.30
N ALA A 59 18.57 4.47 4.39
CA ALA A 59 18.38 5.92 4.33
C ALA A 59 17.67 6.47 5.58
N LEU A 60 16.70 5.72 6.11
CA LEU A 60 15.91 6.13 7.27
C LEU A 60 16.58 5.77 8.61
N LYS A 61 17.60 4.92 8.59
CA LYS A 61 18.25 4.41 9.81
C LYS A 61 18.94 5.53 10.59
N GLY A 62 18.56 5.69 11.85
CA GLY A 62 19.20 6.61 12.79
C GLY A 62 18.57 8.01 12.84
N SER A 63 17.82 8.40 11.81
CA SER A 63 17.07 9.66 11.78
C SER A 63 15.59 9.49 12.15
N ILE A 64 15.07 8.26 12.04
CA ILE A 64 13.65 7.92 12.15
C ILE A 64 13.45 6.87 13.25
N SER A 65 12.37 7.01 14.03
CA SER A 65 12.03 6.12 15.13
C SER A 65 10.85 5.20 14.79
N GLU A 66 10.92 3.95 15.23
CA GLU A 66 9.80 2.99 15.14
C GLU A 66 8.56 3.46 15.93
N SER A 67 8.69 4.44 16.83
CA SER A 67 7.59 4.98 17.64
C SER A 67 6.54 5.78 16.87
N TRP A 68 6.86 6.26 15.67
CA TRP A 68 5.99 7.10 14.83
C TRP A 68 6.13 6.77 13.33
N CYS A 69 6.94 5.76 12.99
CA CYS A 69 7.19 5.38 11.61
C CYS A 69 7.37 3.86 11.47
N LEU A 70 6.77 3.32 10.41
CA LEU A 70 6.89 1.95 9.97
C LEU A 70 7.41 1.94 8.53
N VAL A 71 8.39 1.10 8.25
CA VAL A 71 8.87 0.85 6.88
C VAL A 71 8.46 -0.56 6.48
N HIS A 72 7.76 -0.67 5.36
CA HIS A 72 7.36 -1.94 4.77
C HIS A 72 7.65 -1.89 3.25
N ARG A 73 8.54 -2.76 2.77
CA ARG A 73 9.01 -2.75 1.37
C ARG A 73 9.50 -1.36 0.94
N ASN A 74 8.81 -0.75 -0.02
CA ASN A 74 9.07 0.58 -0.59
C ASN A 74 8.15 1.65 -0.02
N VAL A 75 7.46 1.34 1.06
CA VAL A 75 6.49 2.22 1.69
C VAL A 75 6.96 2.62 3.07
N VAL A 76 6.82 3.91 3.36
CA VAL A 76 6.98 4.48 4.69
C VAL A 76 5.61 4.93 5.17
N LEU A 77 5.15 4.34 6.28
CA LEU A 77 3.95 4.75 6.97
C LEU A 77 4.34 5.60 8.19
N ILE A 78 3.94 6.86 8.16
CA ILE A 78 4.07 7.80 9.28
C ILE A 78 2.75 7.82 10.02
N PHE A 79 2.78 7.76 11.35
CA PHE A 79 1.59 7.73 12.17
C PHE A 79 1.77 8.55 13.44
N ASP A 80 0.79 9.40 13.73
CA ASP A 80 0.78 10.24 14.92
C ASP A 80 -0.63 10.46 15.45
N LYS A 81 -0.70 10.96 16.69
CA LYS A 81 -1.95 11.43 17.30
C LYS A 81 -2.20 12.92 17.12
N ASP A 82 -1.12 13.67 16.92
CA ASP A 82 -1.12 15.11 16.86
C ASP A 82 -0.65 15.56 15.48
N GLN A 83 -1.37 16.51 14.89
CA GLN A 83 -1.12 16.94 13.52
C GLN A 83 0.18 17.74 13.38
N ASP A 84 0.57 18.51 14.40
CA ASP A 84 1.80 19.29 14.36
C ASP A 84 3.02 18.35 14.42
N ALA A 85 2.99 17.38 15.34
CA ALA A 85 3.98 16.31 15.39
C ALA A 85 4.06 15.52 14.08
N HIS A 86 2.90 15.17 13.50
CA HIS A 86 2.82 14.46 12.23
C HIS A 86 3.54 15.20 11.10
N HIS A 87 3.35 16.51 10.99
CA HIS A 87 4.03 17.31 9.98
C HIS A 87 5.54 17.44 10.24
N GLU A 88 5.99 17.44 11.50
CA GLU A 88 7.42 17.41 11.82
C GLU A 88 8.06 16.07 11.42
N HIS A 89 7.41 14.96 11.75
CA HIS A 89 7.84 13.62 11.35
C HIS A 89 7.83 13.43 9.83
N PHE A 90 6.81 13.94 9.14
CA PHE A 90 6.75 13.97 7.68
C PHE A 90 7.94 14.72 7.07
N ARG A 91 8.28 15.90 7.60
CA ARG A 91 9.47 16.66 7.16
C ARG A 91 10.76 15.90 7.41
N ALA A 92 10.88 15.23 8.56
CA ALA A 92 12.07 14.44 8.91
C ALA A 92 12.28 13.28 7.92
N VAL A 93 11.21 12.56 7.56
CA VAL A 93 11.26 11.49 6.55
C VAL A 93 11.64 12.06 5.19
N CYS A 94 10.97 13.12 4.73
CA CYS A 94 11.28 13.74 3.44
C CYS A 94 12.74 14.22 3.35
N LEU A 95 13.28 14.77 4.44
CA LEU A 95 14.69 15.20 4.49
C LEU A 95 15.63 13.99 4.39
N ALA A 96 15.37 12.91 5.13
CA ALA A 96 16.18 11.70 5.07
C ALA A 96 16.15 11.05 3.67
N LEU A 97 14.99 11.01 3.01
CA LEU A 97 14.87 10.52 1.63
C LEU A 97 15.65 11.40 0.65
N LYS A 98 15.53 12.73 0.78
CA LYS A 98 16.26 13.68 -0.05
C LYS A 98 17.77 13.56 0.11
N ASP A 99 18.27 13.45 1.33
CA ASP A 99 19.71 13.32 1.61
C ASP A 99 20.29 12.02 1.03
N ALA A 100 19.45 11.00 0.83
CA ALA A 100 19.79 9.73 0.21
C ALA A 100 19.51 9.69 -1.31
N ASP A 101 19.07 10.80 -1.93
CA ASP A 101 18.66 10.89 -3.34
C ASP A 101 17.56 9.88 -3.72
N ILE A 102 16.60 9.65 -2.81
CA ILE A 102 15.47 8.74 -3.01
C ILE A 102 14.22 9.54 -3.40
N GLY A 103 13.70 9.27 -4.61
CA GLY A 103 12.46 9.85 -5.11
C GLY A 103 11.20 9.13 -4.62
N LEU A 104 10.14 9.91 -4.45
CA LEU A 104 8.79 9.40 -4.17
C LEU A 104 8.06 9.05 -5.47
N ASP A 105 7.28 7.98 -5.43
CA ASP A 105 6.19 7.74 -6.37
C ASP A 105 4.93 8.40 -5.85
N VAL A 106 4.56 9.51 -6.47
CA VAL A 106 3.44 10.36 -6.03
C VAL A 106 2.10 9.64 -6.16
N ALA A 107 1.95 8.73 -7.13
CA ALA A 107 0.71 8.00 -7.33
C ALA A 107 0.37 7.08 -6.15
N GLY A 108 1.39 6.50 -5.52
CA GLY A 108 1.24 5.65 -4.34
C GLY A 108 1.27 6.40 -3.00
N CYS A 109 1.33 7.73 -2.99
CA CYS A 109 1.38 8.52 -1.74
C CYS A 109 -0.02 8.91 -1.25
N ILE A 110 -0.22 8.84 0.06
CA ILE A 110 -1.45 9.27 0.73
C ILE A 110 -1.07 10.15 1.91
N PHE A 111 -1.67 11.33 1.99
CA PHE A 111 -1.35 12.32 3.01
C PHE A 111 -2.50 12.48 3.99
N ASP A 112 -2.17 12.55 5.28
CA ASP A 112 -3.05 12.91 6.39
C ASP A 112 -4.38 12.14 6.42
N ALA A 113 -4.32 10.85 6.12
CA ALA A 113 -5.45 9.95 6.28
C ALA A 113 -5.84 9.84 7.75
N THR A 114 -7.13 9.95 8.06
CA THR A 114 -7.64 9.86 9.44
C THR A 114 -7.71 8.44 9.98
N GLU A 115 -7.55 7.45 9.10
CA GLU A 115 -7.65 6.02 9.41
C GLU A 115 -6.56 5.27 8.66
N VAL A 116 -5.96 4.28 9.30
CA VAL A 116 -4.87 3.48 8.71
C VAL A 116 -5.29 2.74 7.44
N VAL A 117 -6.54 2.30 7.35
CA VAL A 117 -7.09 1.65 6.15
C VAL A 117 -7.13 2.60 4.95
N LYS A 118 -7.41 3.90 5.18
CA LYS A 118 -7.36 4.92 4.14
C LYS A 118 -5.93 5.25 3.71
N ALA A 119 -4.93 4.93 4.53
CA ALA A 119 -3.52 4.99 4.17
C ALA A 119 -3.03 3.69 3.48
N GLY A 120 -3.93 2.74 3.18
CA GLY A 120 -3.61 1.52 2.47
C GLY A 120 -3.08 0.39 3.36
N PHE A 121 -3.37 0.41 4.66
CA PHE A 121 -2.92 -0.64 5.59
C PHE A 121 -4.03 -1.18 6.48
N GLN A 122 -4.02 -2.49 6.70
CA GLN A 122 -4.81 -3.14 7.74
C GLN A 122 -3.88 -3.58 8.88
N LEU A 123 -4.31 -3.31 10.12
CA LEU A 123 -3.57 -3.65 11.33
C LEU A 123 -4.33 -4.68 12.16
N ASP A 124 -3.64 -5.68 12.68
CA ASP A 124 -4.17 -6.60 13.68
C ASP A 124 -3.21 -6.75 14.85
N THR A 125 -3.70 -6.58 16.08
CA THR A 125 -2.86 -6.67 17.29
C THR A 125 -2.74 -8.11 17.72
N MET A 126 -1.50 -8.61 17.78
CA MET A 126 -1.23 -9.97 18.23
C MET A 126 -1.15 -10.03 19.76
N ASN A 127 -1.39 -11.22 20.32
CA ASN A 127 -1.29 -11.47 21.76
C ASN A 127 0.11 -11.21 22.35
N SER A 128 1.15 -11.17 21.51
CA SER A 128 2.54 -10.90 21.88
C SER A 128 2.87 -9.42 22.05
N GLY A 129 1.94 -8.51 21.72
CA GLY A 129 2.20 -7.06 21.65
C GLY A 129 2.81 -6.61 20.33
N SER A 130 3.02 -7.52 19.38
CA SER A 130 3.34 -7.21 17.98
C SER A 130 2.07 -6.83 17.21
N VAL A 131 2.24 -6.20 16.05
CA VAL A 131 1.14 -5.85 15.15
C VAL A 131 1.37 -6.53 13.80
N LEU A 132 0.40 -7.31 13.34
CA LEU A 132 0.35 -7.76 11.95
C LEU A 132 -0.05 -6.58 11.08
N VAL A 133 0.75 -6.29 10.07
CA VAL A 133 0.52 -5.20 9.12
C VAL A 133 0.34 -5.81 7.75
N VAL A 134 -0.76 -5.45 7.09
CA VAL A 134 -1.08 -5.86 5.73
C VAL A 134 -1.14 -4.61 4.86
N ASP A 135 -0.28 -4.50 3.85
CA ASP A 135 -0.43 -3.52 2.78
C ASP A 135 -1.53 -4.00 1.83
N ILE A 136 -2.60 -3.22 1.73
CA ILE A 136 -3.79 -3.54 0.91
C ILE A 136 -3.79 -2.78 -0.42
N MET A 137 -2.81 -1.91 -0.67
CA MET A 137 -2.64 -1.26 -1.97
C MET A 137 -1.57 -1.92 -2.85
N ASP A 138 -0.87 -2.94 -2.33
CA ASP A 138 0.20 -3.66 -3.03
C ASP A 138 -0.36 -4.67 -4.06
N GLY A 139 -1.43 -4.33 -4.79
CA GLY A 139 -2.20 -5.30 -5.58
C GLY A 139 -3.08 -4.82 -6.74
N ASP A 140 -3.00 -3.58 -7.22
CA ASP A 140 -3.87 -3.08 -8.32
C ASP A 140 -3.21 -3.16 -9.72
N ASP A 141 -2.45 -4.21 -10.04
CA ASP A 141 -1.79 -4.34 -11.35
C ASP A 141 -2.17 -5.60 -12.16
N ASP A 142 -3.27 -6.32 -11.87
CA ASP A 142 -3.67 -7.49 -12.70
C ASP A 142 -5.17 -7.90 -12.61
N ASP A 143 -6.11 -6.95 -12.53
CA ASP A 143 -7.52 -7.24 -12.89
C ASP A 143 -7.97 -6.29 -14.01
N ASP A 144 -7.30 -6.39 -15.17
CA ASP A 144 -7.89 -6.02 -16.46
C ASP A 144 -9.01 -7.02 -16.79
N ASP A 145 -10.16 -6.89 -16.12
CA ASP A 145 -11.42 -7.43 -16.63
C ASP A 145 -11.91 -6.46 -17.72
N ASP A 146 -11.30 -6.55 -18.90
CA ASP A 146 -11.84 -6.06 -20.17
C ASP A 146 -13.14 -6.85 -20.47
N ASP A 147 -14.26 -6.45 -19.87
CA ASP A 147 -15.59 -6.81 -20.38
C ASP A 147 -15.92 -5.87 -21.56
N ASP A 148 -15.25 -6.14 -22.70
CA ASP A 148 -15.68 -5.69 -24.03
C ASP A 148 -17.02 -6.36 -24.35
N SER A 149 -18.11 -5.82 -23.79
CA SER A 149 -19.44 -6.05 -24.31
C SER A 149 -19.65 -5.17 -25.55
N ASP A 150 -19.22 -5.69 -26.69
CA ASP A 150 -19.69 -5.28 -28.02
C ASP A 150 -21.23 -5.36 -28.05
N ASP A 151 -21.90 -4.21 -28.03
CA ASP A 151 -23.31 -4.11 -28.45
C ASP A 151 -23.41 -3.13 -29.63
N ASP A 152 -23.28 -3.72 -30.82
CA ASP A 152 -23.58 -3.12 -32.11
C ASP A 152 -25.04 -2.60 -32.16
N ALA A 153 -25.21 -1.28 -32.11
CA ALA A 153 -26.48 -0.66 -32.52
C ALA A 153 -26.23 0.64 -33.31
N GLU A 154 -25.79 0.47 -34.55
CA GLU A 154 -25.90 1.46 -35.63
C GLU A 154 -27.37 1.85 -35.85
N ALA A 155 -27.84 2.90 -35.18
CA ALA A 155 -29.07 3.60 -35.55
C ALA A 155 -28.70 4.84 -36.38
N SER A 156 -28.73 4.65 -37.69
CA SER A 156 -28.39 5.63 -38.72
C SER A 156 -29.07 7.00 -38.53
N LEU A 157 -28.25 8.04 -38.65
CA LEU A 157 -28.67 9.43 -38.87
C LEU A 157 -29.52 9.57 -40.14
N GLY A 158 -30.73 10.14 -39.96
CA GLY A 158 -31.34 11.06 -40.91
C GLY A 158 -32.36 10.51 -41.89
N LEU A 159 -33.65 10.73 -41.61
CA LEU A 159 -34.64 10.96 -42.67
C LEU A 159 -35.85 11.80 -42.20
N LEU A 160 -35.92 13.01 -42.75
CA LEU A 160 -37.09 13.82 -43.08
C LEU A 160 -38.37 13.69 -42.23
N MET A 161 -38.73 14.76 -41.54
CA MET A 161 -40.14 15.20 -41.54
C MET A 161 -40.23 16.66 -41.99
N SER A 162 -40.44 16.79 -43.30
CA SER A 162 -40.99 17.94 -44.01
C SER A 162 -42.19 18.51 -43.24
N GLY A 163 -42.28 19.82 -43.02
CA GLY A 163 -42.86 20.69 -44.03
C GLY A 163 -44.39 20.71 -43.91
N ASP A 164 -44.92 21.36 -42.87
CA ASP A 164 -46.35 21.69 -42.79
C ASP A 164 -46.61 22.89 -43.72
N SER A 165 -47.23 22.61 -44.86
CA SER A 165 -47.78 23.61 -45.78
C SER A 165 -49.28 23.35 -45.89
N GLY A 166 -50.06 24.36 -45.51
CA GLY A 166 -51.51 24.29 -45.44
C GLY A 166 -52.26 24.33 -46.78
N ALA A 167 -53.55 24.00 -46.70
CA ALA A 167 -54.67 24.29 -47.60
C ALA A 167 -55.89 23.46 -47.09
N THR A 168 -57.18 23.79 -47.15
CA THR A 168 -58.04 24.88 -47.62
C THR A 168 -59.49 24.52 -47.19
N MET A 169 -60.31 25.54 -46.92
CA MET A 169 -61.78 25.64 -47.05
C MET A 169 -62.71 24.42 -46.93
N SER A 170 -63.71 24.54 -46.05
CA SER A 170 -65.15 24.54 -46.38
C SER A 170 -65.95 25.24 -45.28
#